data_AF-A0A1I1NI11-F1
#
_entry.id   AF-A0A1I1NI11-F1
#
_cell.length_a   1.000
_cell.length_b   1.000
_cell.length_c   1.000
_cell.angle_alpha   90.00
_cell.angle_beta   90.00
_cell.angle_gamma   90.00
#
_symmetry.space_group_name_H-M   'P 1'
#
loop_
_entity.id
_entity.type
_entity.pdbx_description
1 polymer ?
#
loop_
_entity_poly.entity_id
_entity_poly.type
_entity_poly.pdbx_seq_one_letter_code
_entity_poly.pdbx_strand_id
1 'polypeptide(L)'
;MPSRWTLTLASRDPGRPERPVTPAQLHGLAATLLEGTDADHHAQHKPHTVSPLLASPHPGTALLRLGWLPDRPRPDLTLLLGQELRLGAQFFTVRDADEEHTPYELLRHAPPAERAILRFRSVTYFSRRGHWYPLPDPGLVYGGLIRRWNLHAPPQALITEEDGKRFLPLLALSAHDIASAPVDLGPSAGRIGFTGTAAFRLVGPATGTDRRLLSALTLYATAAGIGAQTTHGLGTVETELE
;
A
#
# COMPACT_ATOMS: atom_id res chain seq x y z
N MET A 1 -0.82 -14.80 4.37
CA MET A 1 0.33 -14.31 3.58
C MET A 1 -0.04 -12.99 2.96
N PRO A 2 0.88 -12.02 2.87
CA PRO A 2 0.58 -10.74 2.29
C PRO A 2 0.30 -10.90 0.80
N SER A 3 -0.79 -10.32 0.35
CA SER A 3 -1.23 -10.34 -1.04
C SER A 3 -1.78 -8.99 -1.48
N ARG A 4 -1.80 -8.81 -2.79
CA ARG A 4 -2.42 -7.70 -3.49
C ARG A 4 -3.33 -8.28 -4.56
N TRP A 5 -4.60 -7.95 -4.46
CA TRP A 5 -5.55 -8.11 -5.53
C TRP A 5 -5.53 -6.87 -6.44
N THR A 6 -5.64 -7.08 -7.74
CA THR A 6 -5.94 -6.05 -8.73
C THR A 6 -7.25 -6.41 -9.41
N LEU A 7 -8.28 -5.59 -9.19
CA LEU A 7 -9.57 -5.75 -9.83
C LEU A 7 -9.66 -4.82 -11.04
N THR A 8 -10.04 -5.37 -12.19
CA THR A 8 -10.41 -4.57 -13.36
C THR A 8 -11.90 -4.28 -13.30
N LEU A 9 -12.24 -3.00 -13.15
CA LEU A 9 -13.60 -2.51 -12.95
C LEU A 9 -14.09 -1.84 -14.23
N ALA A 10 -15.14 -2.35 -14.85
CA ALA A 10 -15.78 -1.69 -16.00
C ALA A 10 -16.93 -0.80 -15.53
N SER A 11 -16.88 0.49 -15.89
CA SER A 11 -17.99 1.41 -15.62
C SER A 11 -19.24 0.95 -16.35
N ARG A 12 -20.37 0.98 -15.65
CA ARG A 12 -21.69 0.71 -16.26
C ARG A 12 -22.07 1.77 -17.30
N ASP A 13 -21.59 3.00 -17.12
CA ASP A 13 -21.84 4.14 -18.00
C ASP A 13 -20.50 4.65 -18.57
N PRO A 14 -19.87 3.94 -19.53
CA PRO A 14 -18.52 4.27 -20.00
C PRO A 14 -18.40 5.63 -20.70
N GLY A 15 -19.53 6.20 -21.17
CA GLY A 15 -19.59 7.54 -21.76
C GLY A 15 -19.72 8.68 -20.74
N ARG A 16 -19.85 8.38 -19.45
CA ARG A 16 -19.96 9.38 -18.38
C ARG A 16 -18.61 9.56 -17.70
N PRO A 17 -18.16 10.82 -17.43
CA PRO A 17 -16.94 11.03 -16.67
C PRO A 17 -17.07 10.40 -15.28
N GLU A 18 -16.02 9.70 -14.87
CA GLU A 18 -15.91 9.14 -13.53
C GLU A 18 -16.01 10.26 -12.50
N ARG A 19 -16.83 10.04 -11.47
CA ARG A 19 -16.94 10.95 -10.35
C ARG A 19 -15.80 10.65 -9.36
N PRO A 20 -15.29 11.67 -8.65
CA PRO A 20 -14.33 11.46 -7.57
C PRO A 20 -14.88 10.45 -6.55
N VAL A 21 -14.11 9.40 -6.27
CA VAL A 21 -14.41 8.43 -5.23
C VAL A 21 -13.80 8.93 -3.93
N THR A 22 -14.60 9.06 -2.88
CA THR A 22 -14.11 9.58 -1.60
C THR A 22 -13.37 8.49 -0.82
N PRO A 23 -12.43 8.85 0.05
CA PRO A 23 -11.75 7.88 0.91
C PRO A 23 -12.67 7.03 1.77
N ALA A 24 -13.79 7.60 2.24
CA ALA A 24 -14.78 6.87 3.02
C ALA A 24 -15.48 5.79 2.18
N GLN A 25 -15.73 6.05 0.89
CA GLN A 25 -16.30 5.07 -0.03
C GLN A 25 -15.32 3.93 -0.32
N LEU A 26 -14.04 4.25 -0.53
CA LEU A 26 -12.98 3.24 -0.69
C LEU A 26 -12.83 2.37 0.55
N HIS A 27 -12.80 3.01 1.73
CA HIS A 27 -12.68 2.30 2.99
C HIS A 27 -13.87 1.36 3.23
N GLY A 28 -15.10 1.85 3.04
CA GLY A 28 -16.30 1.03 3.22
C GLY A 28 -16.35 -0.16 2.25
N LEU A 29 -15.96 0.04 0.99
CA LEU A 29 -15.86 -1.05 0.02
C LEU A 29 -14.81 -2.07 0.48
N ALA A 30 -13.58 -1.63 0.78
CA ALA A 30 -12.50 -2.53 1.18
C ALA A 30 -12.85 -3.34 2.43
N ALA A 31 -13.46 -2.71 3.44
CA ALA A 31 -13.92 -3.39 4.63
C ALA A 31 -14.97 -4.47 4.30
N THR A 32 -15.94 -4.14 3.43
CA THR A 32 -16.96 -5.10 2.98
C THR A 32 -16.35 -6.30 2.26
N LEU A 33 -15.38 -6.07 1.38
CA LEU A 33 -14.78 -7.12 0.57
C LEU A 33 -13.78 -7.98 1.35
N LEU A 34 -13.05 -7.39 2.30
CA LEU A 34 -11.90 -8.05 2.92
C LEU A 34 -12.11 -8.49 4.37
N GLU A 35 -12.97 -7.81 5.13
CA GLU A 35 -13.13 -8.08 6.56
C GLU A 35 -14.27 -9.07 6.85
N GLY A 36 -15.28 -9.18 5.97
CA GLY A 36 -16.48 -9.98 6.23
C GLY A 36 -17.36 -9.35 7.32
N THR A 37 -18.48 -10.00 7.66
CA THR A 37 -19.51 -9.44 8.57
C THR A 37 -19.12 -9.45 10.05
N ASP A 38 -18.14 -10.27 10.46
CA ASP A 38 -17.77 -10.48 11.87
C ASP A 38 -16.51 -9.71 12.30
N ALA A 39 -16.05 -8.75 11.49
CA ALA A 39 -14.82 -8.05 11.77
C ALA A 39 -14.96 -6.95 12.82
N ASP A 40 -13.91 -6.82 13.65
CA ASP A 40 -13.79 -5.68 14.56
C ASP A 40 -13.54 -4.38 13.76
N HIS A 41 -14.63 -3.65 13.54
CA HIS A 41 -14.57 -2.37 12.85
C HIS A 41 -13.80 -1.29 13.65
N HIS A 42 -13.57 -1.48 14.95
CA HIS A 42 -12.86 -0.57 15.85
C HIS A 42 -11.36 -0.85 15.99
N ALA A 43 -10.85 -1.94 15.40
CA ALA A 43 -9.43 -2.25 15.45
C ALA A 43 -8.57 -1.09 14.92
N GLN A 44 -7.61 -0.65 15.75
CA GLN A 44 -6.70 0.46 15.43
C GLN A 44 -5.82 0.17 14.21
N HIS A 45 -5.55 -1.12 13.95
CA HIS A 45 -4.78 -1.59 12.82
C HIS A 45 -5.61 -2.55 11.98
N LYS A 46 -5.96 -2.10 10.78
CA LYS A 46 -6.74 -2.89 9.84
C LYS A 46 -5.84 -3.86 9.08
N PRO A 47 -6.31 -5.08 8.77
CA PRO A 47 -5.56 -6.12 8.08
C PRO A 47 -5.35 -5.85 6.58
N HIS A 48 -5.80 -4.70 6.07
CA HIS A 48 -5.92 -4.47 4.64
C HIS A 48 -5.53 -3.06 4.21
N THR A 49 -5.40 -2.89 2.90
CA THR A 49 -5.20 -1.61 2.22
C THR A 49 -6.10 -1.51 0.99
N VAL A 50 -6.30 -0.30 0.50
CA VAL A 50 -7.05 -0.04 -0.73
C VAL A 50 -6.43 1.14 -1.46
N SER A 51 -6.34 1.05 -2.78
CA SER A 51 -5.90 2.14 -3.65
C SER A 51 -7.05 3.08 -4.02
N PRO A 52 -6.79 4.28 -4.54
CA PRO A 52 -7.80 4.98 -5.31
C PRO A 52 -8.10 4.19 -6.60
N LEU A 53 -9.13 4.58 -7.33
CA LEU A 53 -9.30 4.09 -8.70
C LEU A 53 -8.11 4.57 -9.53
N LEU A 54 -7.32 3.61 -10.01
CA LEU A 54 -6.15 3.86 -10.86
C LEU A 54 -6.58 3.78 -12.32
N ALA A 55 -5.91 4.54 -13.17
CA ALA A 55 -6.14 4.49 -14.60
C ALA A 55 -5.87 3.07 -15.15
N SER A 56 -6.76 2.59 -16.00
CA SER A 56 -6.58 1.38 -16.79
C SER A 56 -6.15 1.71 -18.21
N PRO A 57 -5.36 0.84 -18.88
CA PRO A 57 -5.06 1.01 -20.31
C PRO A 57 -6.30 0.86 -21.21
N HIS A 58 -7.37 0.23 -20.72
CA HIS A 58 -8.59 0.01 -21.49
C HIS A 58 -9.64 1.10 -21.21
N PRO A 59 -10.15 1.83 -22.22
CA PRO A 59 -11.16 2.86 -22.03
C PRO A 59 -12.42 2.34 -21.32
N GLY A 60 -12.99 3.16 -20.43
CA GLY A 60 -14.19 2.81 -19.66
C GLY A 60 -13.94 1.79 -18.53
N THR A 61 -12.67 1.50 -18.22
CA THR A 61 -12.29 0.68 -17.08
C THR A 61 -11.34 1.41 -16.14
N ALA A 62 -11.34 1.00 -14.88
CA ALA A 62 -10.43 1.44 -13.84
C ALA A 62 -9.85 0.24 -13.11
N LEU A 63 -8.70 0.43 -12.46
CA LEU A 63 -8.08 -0.60 -11.63
C LEU A 63 -8.28 -0.24 -10.15
N LEU A 64 -8.72 -1.21 -9.34
CA LEU A 64 -8.76 -1.10 -7.89
C LEU A 64 -7.82 -2.14 -7.28
N ARG A 65 -6.84 -1.68 -6.49
CA ARG A 65 -5.91 -2.56 -5.78
C ARG A 65 -6.29 -2.68 -4.32
N LEU A 66 -6.26 -3.91 -3.81
CA LEU A 66 -6.66 -4.28 -2.44
C LEU A 66 -5.55 -5.13 -1.83
N GLY A 67 -4.96 -4.67 -0.72
CA GLY A 67 -3.94 -5.44 0.00
C GLY A 67 -4.54 -6.23 1.14
N TRP A 68 -4.09 -7.48 1.33
CA TRP A 68 -4.31 -8.28 2.53
C TRP A 68 -2.97 -8.56 3.18
N LEU A 69 -2.81 -8.30 4.48
CA LEU A 69 -1.52 -8.36 5.16
C LEU A 69 -1.34 -9.59 6.07
N PRO A 70 -2.36 -10.00 6.86
CA PRO A 70 -2.21 -11.07 7.82
C PRO A 70 -1.69 -12.39 7.25
N ASP A 71 -0.94 -13.13 8.06
CA ASP A 71 -0.60 -14.51 7.77
C ASP A 71 -1.70 -15.53 8.10
N ARG A 72 -2.88 -15.32 7.49
CA ARG A 72 -4.06 -16.20 7.59
C ARG A 72 -4.81 -16.22 6.25
N PRO A 73 -5.81 -17.10 6.08
CA PRO A 73 -6.61 -17.14 4.87
C PRO A 73 -7.16 -15.76 4.50
N ARG A 74 -7.11 -15.46 3.21
CA ARG A 74 -7.55 -14.19 2.62
C ARG A 74 -8.83 -14.43 1.83
N PRO A 75 -9.72 -13.43 1.70
CA PRO A 75 -10.90 -13.55 0.86
C PRO A 75 -10.53 -13.78 -0.62
N ASP A 76 -11.27 -14.65 -1.28
CA ASP A 76 -11.13 -14.90 -2.71
C ASP A 76 -12.00 -13.90 -3.50
N LEU A 77 -11.34 -12.93 -4.13
CA LEU A 77 -12.04 -11.89 -4.88
C LEU A 77 -12.40 -12.32 -6.31
N THR A 78 -11.97 -13.50 -6.78
CA THR A 78 -12.46 -14.05 -8.06
C THR A 78 -13.96 -14.37 -8.02
N LEU A 79 -14.50 -14.57 -6.81
CA LEU A 79 -15.94 -14.74 -6.59
C LEU A 79 -16.76 -13.49 -6.97
N LEU A 80 -16.11 -12.32 -7.11
CA LEU A 80 -16.74 -11.09 -7.54
C LEU A 80 -16.83 -10.97 -9.06
N LEU A 81 -16.22 -11.86 -9.86
CA LEU A 81 -16.25 -11.77 -11.32
C LEU A 81 -17.69 -11.73 -11.84
N GLY A 82 -17.98 -10.73 -12.68
CA GLY A 82 -19.32 -10.45 -13.21
C GLY A 82 -20.28 -9.76 -12.22
N GLN A 83 -19.93 -9.63 -10.95
CA GLN A 83 -20.73 -8.91 -9.95
C GLN A 83 -20.58 -7.40 -10.10
N GLU A 84 -21.59 -6.67 -9.63
CA GLU A 84 -21.60 -5.21 -9.60
C GLU A 84 -21.10 -4.70 -8.23
N LEU A 85 -20.09 -3.83 -8.25
CA LEU A 85 -19.59 -3.10 -7.09
C LEU A 85 -20.10 -1.66 -7.14
N ARG A 86 -20.53 -1.16 -5.98
CA ARG A 86 -20.97 0.24 -5.84
C ARG A 86 -19.89 1.07 -5.12
N LEU A 87 -19.47 2.16 -5.76
CA LEU A 87 -18.60 3.18 -5.17
C LEU A 87 -19.32 4.53 -5.21
N GLY A 88 -19.94 4.89 -4.08
CA GLY A 88 -20.78 6.07 -4.00
C GLY A 88 -22.02 5.96 -4.89
N ALA A 89 -22.12 6.83 -5.88
CA ALA A 89 -23.20 6.84 -6.87
C ALA A 89 -22.83 6.13 -8.18
N GLN A 90 -21.66 5.49 -8.23
CA GLN A 90 -21.14 4.80 -9.42
C GLN A 90 -21.22 3.29 -9.22
N PHE A 91 -21.43 2.58 -10.33
CA PHE A 91 -21.56 1.14 -10.38
C PHE A 91 -20.57 0.59 -11.39
N PHE A 92 -19.85 -0.45 -10.98
CA PHE A 92 -18.80 -1.07 -11.76
C PHE A 92 -18.99 -2.58 -11.80
N THR A 93 -18.86 -3.20 -12.96
CA THR A 93 -18.79 -4.67 -13.06
C THR A 93 -17.34 -5.11 -12.90
N VAL A 94 -17.07 -6.09 -12.04
CA VAL A 94 -15.73 -6.71 -11.95
C VAL A 94 -15.53 -7.58 -13.18
N ARG A 95 -14.56 -7.22 -14.02
CA ARG A 95 -14.20 -7.94 -15.25
C ARG A 95 -13.07 -8.91 -15.04
N ASP A 96 -12.14 -8.55 -14.16
CA ASP A 96 -10.98 -9.36 -13.84
C ASP A 96 -10.58 -9.20 -12.38
N ALA A 97 -9.92 -10.21 -11.84
CA ALA A 97 -9.45 -10.27 -10.47
C ALA A 97 -8.15 -11.07 -10.39
N ASP A 98 -7.03 -10.36 -10.45
CA ASP A 98 -5.71 -10.94 -10.36
C ASP A 98 -5.16 -10.86 -8.95
N GLU A 99 -4.54 -11.94 -8.47
CA GLU A 99 -3.85 -11.95 -7.19
C GLU A 99 -2.35 -12.16 -7.33
N GLU A 100 -1.59 -11.24 -6.74
CA GLU A 100 -0.18 -11.41 -6.46
C GLU A 100 0.01 -11.61 -4.96
N HIS A 101 0.69 -12.69 -4.56
CA HIS A 101 0.98 -12.93 -3.15
C HIS A 101 2.40 -13.42 -2.97
N THR A 102 3.00 -13.09 -1.84
CA THR A 102 4.32 -13.60 -1.47
C THR A 102 4.35 -13.86 0.03
N PRO A 103 4.53 -15.13 0.47
CA PRO A 103 4.68 -15.46 1.89
C PRO A 103 5.75 -14.59 2.57
N TYR A 104 5.55 -14.31 3.86
CA TYR A 104 6.52 -13.54 4.66
C TYR A 104 7.93 -14.17 4.65
N GLU A 105 8.01 -15.50 4.70
CA GLU A 105 9.28 -16.25 4.58
C GLU A 105 9.97 -15.98 3.24
N LEU A 106 9.23 -16.07 2.12
CA LEU A 106 9.80 -15.85 0.79
C LEU A 106 10.23 -14.39 0.61
N LEU A 107 9.48 -13.43 1.16
CA LEU A 107 9.90 -12.03 1.19
C LEU A 107 11.20 -11.86 1.99
N ARG A 108 11.35 -12.55 3.14
CA ARG A 108 12.59 -12.54 3.97
C ARG A 108 13.82 -13.04 3.22
N HIS A 109 13.60 -13.96 2.29
CA HIS A 109 14.63 -14.54 1.42
C HIS A 109 14.70 -13.93 0.02
N ALA A 110 14.02 -12.79 -0.21
CA ALA A 110 14.10 -12.08 -1.48
C ALA A 110 15.57 -11.79 -1.85
N PRO A 111 15.94 -11.85 -3.14
CA PRO A 111 17.29 -11.52 -3.58
C PRO A 111 17.75 -10.16 -3.06
N PRO A 112 19.01 -10.01 -2.62
CA PRO A 112 19.50 -8.74 -2.09
C PRO A 112 19.51 -7.66 -3.18
N ALA A 113 19.08 -6.45 -2.82
CA ALA A 113 19.15 -5.27 -3.67
C ALA A 113 20.05 -4.19 -3.04
N GLU A 114 20.63 -3.34 -3.87
CA GLU A 114 21.41 -2.18 -3.47
C GLU A 114 20.53 -0.93 -3.37
N ARG A 115 19.51 -0.87 -4.23
CA ARG A 115 18.65 0.28 -4.41
C ARG A 115 17.20 -0.15 -4.60
N ALA A 116 16.30 0.65 -4.07
CA ALA A 116 14.86 0.45 -4.15
C ALA A 116 14.20 1.73 -4.66
N ILE A 117 13.34 1.61 -5.66
CA ILE A 117 12.58 2.71 -6.23
C ILE A 117 11.11 2.52 -5.86
N LEU A 118 10.52 3.56 -5.29
CA LEU A 118 9.11 3.62 -4.92
C LEU A 118 8.40 4.68 -5.75
N ARG A 119 7.35 4.27 -6.47
CA ARG A 119 6.45 5.15 -7.23
C ARG A 119 5.15 5.29 -6.46
N PHE A 120 4.93 6.45 -5.86
CA PHE A 120 3.74 6.78 -5.07
C PHE A 120 2.58 7.12 -6.00
N ARG A 121 1.71 6.13 -6.22
CA ARG A 121 0.52 6.20 -7.11
C ARG A 121 -0.67 6.90 -6.46
N SER A 122 -0.61 7.16 -5.16
CA SER A 122 -1.58 7.99 -4.44
C SER A 122 -0.86 8.88 -3.44
N VAL A 123 -1.55 9.93 -2.97
CA VAL A 123 -1.00 10.85 -1.98
C VAL A 123 -0.52 10.08 -0.75
N THR A 124 0.70 10.38 -0.32
CA THR A 124 1.36 9.74 0.83
C THR A 124 1.79 10.81 1.81
N TYR A 125 1.56 10.57 3.09
CA TYR A 125 2.04 11.44 4.15
C TYR A 125 2.34 10.64 5.41
N PHE A 126 3.13 11.23 6.29
CA PHE A 126 3.47 10.67 7.59
C PHE A 126 3.03 11.62 8.70
N SER A 127 2.93 11.10 9.93
CA SER A 127 2.82 11.93 11.14
C SER A 127 4.08 11.78 11.96
N ARG A 128 4.67 12.91 12.36
CA ARG A 128 5.85 12.96 13.23
C ARG A 128 5.63 14.04 14.26
N ARG A 129 5.60 13.64 15.54
CA ARG A 129 5.40 14.55 16.68
C ARG A 129 4.15 15.44 16.54
N GLY A 130 3.05 14.89 16.05
CA GLY A 130 1.79 15.62 15.84
C GLY A 130 1.72 16.48 14.57
N HIS A 131 2.81 16.54 13.78
CA HIS A 131 2.84 17.28 12.51
C HIS A 131 2.78 16.34 11.31
N TRP A 132 2.09 16.79 10.25
CA TRP A 132 2.08 16.11 8.96
C TRP A 132 3.42 16.32 8.25
N TYR A 133 4.00 15.24 7.76
CA TYR A 133 5.31 15.25 7.11
C TYR A 133 5.16 14.76 5.67
N PRO A 134 5.26 15.66 4.67
CA PRO A 134 4.97 15.38 3.27
C PRO A 134 6.24 15.02 2.47
N LEU A 135 7.21 14.33 3.08
CA LEU A 135 8.43 13.92 2.38
C LEU A 135 8.73 12.43 2.60
N PRO A 136 9.35 11.74 1.62
CA PRO A 136 9.72 10.34 1.69
C PRO A 136 10.97 10.12 2.57
N ASP A 137 10.87 10.44 3.86
CA ASP A 137 11.95 10.19 4.83
C ASP A 137 12.19 8.67 4.97
N PRO A 138 13.43 8.19 4.81
CA PRO A 138 13.72 6.75 4.84
C PRO A 138 13.30 6.07 6.15
N GLY A 139 13.51 6.74 7.28
CA GLY A 139 13.15 6.23 8.60
C GLY A 139 11.63 6.14 8.79
N LEU A 140 10.86 7.10 8.27
CA LEU A 140 9.40 7.06 8.30
C LEU A 140 8.82 6.01 7.35
N VAL A 141 9.38 5.88 6.14
CA VAL A 141 8.99 4.87 5.15
C VAL A 141 9.25 3.47 5.69
N TYR A 142 10.53 3.12 5.90
CA TYR A 142 10.91 1.75 6.25
C TYR A 142 10.60 1.41 7.71
N GLY A 143 10.70 2.37 8.64
CA GLY A 143 10.24 2.15 10.01
C GLY A 143 8.73 1.92 10.08
N GLY A 144 7.95 2.58 9.22
CA GLY A 144 6.51 2.31 9.05
C GLY A 144 6.23 0.91 8.52
N LEU A 145 6.97 0.50 7.49
CA LEU A 145 6.86 -0.85 6.92
C LEU A 145 7.25 -1.93 7.94
N ILE A 146 8.32 -1.75 8.72
CA ILE A 146 8.72 -2.69 9.79
C ILE A 146 7.61 -2.84 10.83
N ARG A 147 7.04 -1.72 11.30
CA ARG A 147 5.91 -1.77 12.26
C ARG A 147 4.73 -2.53 11.68
N ARG A 148 4.32 -2.22 10.44
CA ARG A 148 3.19 -2.88 9.78
C ARG A 148 3.49 -4.35 9.46
N TRP A 149 4.73 -4.69 9.13
CA TRP A 149 5.18 -6.07 8.94
C TRP A 149 5.01 -6.86 10.23
N ASN A 150 5.58 -6.37 11.34
CA ASN A 150 5.55 -7.07 12.63
C ASN A 150 4.14 -7.21 13.24
N LEU A 151 3.17 -6.38 12.82
CA LEU A 151 1.77 -6.54 13.23
C LEU A 151 1.07 -7.76 12.59
N HIS A 152 1.59 -8.27 11.47
CA HIS A 152 0.88 -9.24 10.62
C HIS A 152 1.71 -10.48 10.28
N ALA A 153 3.04 -10.39 10.37
CA ALA A 153 3.95 -11.49 10.14
C ALA A 153 3.85 -12.56 11.24
N PRO A 154 4.05 -13.85 10.88
CA PRO A 154 4.12 -14.91 11.87
C PRO A 154 5.39 -14.78 12.72
N PRO A 155 5.44 -15.38 13.93
CA PRO A 155 6.53 -15.19 14.89
C PRO A 155 7.94 -15.39 14.32
N GLN A 156 8.13 -16.40 13.46
CA GLN A 156 9.43 -16.71 12.87
C GLN A 156 9.92 -15.71 11.81
N ALA A 157 9.02 -14.88 11.27
CA ALA A 157 9.34 -13.87 10.24
C ALA A 157 9.41 -12.44 10.79
N LEU A 158 9.31 -12.27 12.11
CA LEU A 158 9.37 -10.96 12.75
C LEU A 158 10.75 -10.31 12.54
N ILE A 159 10.74 -9.02 12.24
CA ILE A 159 11.95 -8.20 12.17
C ILE A 159 12.25 -7.74 13.60
N THR A 160 13.41 -8.11 14.13
CA THR A 160 13.74 -7.78 15.52
C THR A 160 13.99 -6.29 15.71
N GLU A 161 13.93 -5.81 16.95
CA GLU A 161 14.29 -4.42 17.27
C GLU A 161 15.76 -4.13 16.92
N GLU A 162 16.65 -5.12 17.12
CA GLU A 162 18.06 -5.02 16.75
C GLU A 162 18.25 -4.86 15.24
N ASP A 163 17.52 -5.66 14.43
CA ASP A 163 17.51 -5.51 12.98
C ASP A 163 17.09 -4.11 12.57
N GLY A 164 16.01 -3.59 13.16
CA GLY A 164 15.53 -2.24 12.87
C GLY A 164 16.53 -1.14 13.24
N LYS A 165 17.15 -1.23 14.43
CA LYS A 165 18.18 -0.27 14.89
C LYS A 165 19.42 -0.28 14.02
N ARG A 166 19.80 -1.44 13.50
CA ARG A 166 20.94 -1.62 12.59
C ARG A 166 20.62 -1.13 11.17
N PHE A 167 19.45 -1.47 10.65
CA PHE A 167 19.05 -1.24 9.26
C PHE A 167 18.66 0.21 8.95
N LEU A 168 17.83 0.83 9.78
CA LEU A 168 17.26 2.15 9.48
C LEU A 168 18.32 3.26 9.28
N PRO A 169 19.42 3.32 10.07
CA PRO A 169 20.49 4.30 9.86
C PRO A 169 21.26 4.13 8.55
N LEU A 170 21.21 2.94 7.93
CA LEU A 170 21.88 2.68 6.66
C LEU A 170 21.09 3.20 5.46
N LEU A 171 19.81 3.56 5.61
CA LEU A 171 18.98 3.99 4.49
C LEU A 171 19.17 5.47 4.17
N ALA A 172 19.41 5.77 2.90
CA ALA A 172 19.46 7.13 2.38
C ALA A 172 18.48 7.31 1.23
N LEU A 173 17.78 8.45 1.20
CA LEU A 173 17.05 8.93 0.03
C LEU A 173 18.07 9.40 -1.01
N SER A 174 18.29 8.62 -2.07
CA SER A 174 19.34 8.86 -3.05
C SER A 174 18.89 9.70 -4.25
N ALA A 175 17.60 9.65 -4.58
CA ALA A 175 16.99 10.48 -5.62
C ALA A 175 15.49 10.62 -5.35
N HIS A 176 14.88 11.71 -5.78
CA HIS A 176 13.43 11.85 -5.76
C HIS A 176 12.97 12.83 -6.83
N ASP A 177 11.77 12.60 -7.33
CA ASP A 177 10.98 13.53 -8.14
C ASP A 177 9.54 13.45 -7.60
N ILE A 178 9.19 14.39 -6.74
CA ILE A 178 7.93 14.38 -6.00
C ILE A 178 7.23 15.74 -6.07
N ALA A 179 5.91 15.69 -5.97
CA ALA A 179 5.07 16.88 -5.91
C ALA A 179 4.17 16.83 -4.68
N SER A 180 4.06 17.96 -3.97
CA SER A 180 3.11 18.15 -2.89
C SER A 180 1.68 18.04 -3.41
N ALA A 181 0.83 17.34 -2.68
CA ALA A 181 -0.58 17.17 -3.03
C ALA A 181 -1.46 17.27 -1.77
N PRO A 182 -2.65 17.88 -1.87
CA PRO A 182 -3.59 17.90 -0.76
C PRO A 182 -4.09 16.49 -0.44
N VAL A 183 -4.29 16.22 0.84
CA VAL A 183 -4.94 15.00 1.34
C VAL A 183 -6.42 15.30 1.53
N ASP A 184 -7.26 14.73 0.67
CA ASP A 184 -8.70 14.94 0.71
C ASP A 184 -9.42 13.85 1.51
N LEU A 185 -9.35 13.93 2.85
CA LEU A 185 -10.04 13.01 3.79
C LEU A 185 -11.33 13.63 4.37
N GLY A 186 -11.96 14.57 3.67
CA GLY A 186 -13.11 15.33 4.14
C GLY A 186 -12.74 16.66 4.83
N PRO A 187 -13.63 17.26 5.66
CA PRO A 187 -13.55 18.66 6.10
C PRO A 187 -12.36 19.03 7.03
N SER A 188 -11.40 18.13 7.24
CA SER A 188 -10.16 18.47 7.96
C SER A 188 -9.21 19.26 7.06
N ALA A 189 -9.21 20.59 7.23
CA ALA A 189 -8.40 21.51 6.46
C ALA A 189 -6.90 21.16 6.46
N GLY A 190 -6.27 21.26 5.27
CA GLY A 190 -4.85 21.59 5.12
C GLY A 190 -3.81 20.47 5.27
N ARG A 191 -4.20 19.19 5.25
CA ARG A 191 -3.20 18.10 5.22
C ARG A 191 -2.53 18.07 3.84
N ILE A 192 -1.20 18.12 3.83
CA ILE A 192 -0.37 17.97 2.64
C ILE A 192 0.38 16.64 2.73
N GLY A 193 0.39 15.92 1.62
CA GLY A 193 1.27 14.79 1.37
C GLY A 193 2.04 15.00 0.08
N PHE A 194 2.52 13.91 -0.50
CA PHE A 194 3.25 13.92 -1.76
C PHE A 194 2.86 12.75 -2.67
N THR A 195 3.11 12.92 -3.96
CA THR A 195 3.08 11.88 -5.01
C THR A 195 4.39 11.93 -5.78
N GLY A 196 4.67 10.95 -6.64
CA GLY A 196 5.86 10.92 -7.48
C GLY A 196 6.76 9.71 -7.17
N THR A 197 8.06 9.86 -7.35
CA THR A 197 9.03 8.77 -7.25
C THR A 197 10.13 9.10 -6.24
N ALA A 198 10.51 8.12 -5.42
CA ALA A 198 11.66 8.22 -4.52
C ALA A 198 12.53 6.96 -4.62
N ALA A 199 13.84 7.13 -4.68
CA ALA A 199 14.81 6.06 -4.68
C ALA A 199 15.59 6.05 -3.36
N PHE A 200 15.73 4.86 -2.78
CA PHE A 200 16.43 4.61 -1.53
C PHE A 200 17.60 3.67 -1.80
N ARG A 201 18.71 3.88 -1.10
CA ARG A 201 19.85 2.97 -1.13
C ARG A 201 20.41 2.77 0.26
N LEU A 202 21.14 1.68 0.43
CA LEU A 202 21.93 1.46 1.63
C LEU A 202 23.28 2.22 1.51
N VAL A 203 23.68 2.88 2.58
CA VAL A 203 24.96 3.59 2.71
C VAL A 203 25.77 2.99 3.86
N GLY A 204 27.09 3.05 3.77
CA GLY A 204 27.99 2.46 4.77
C GLY A 204 28.17 0.94 4.60
N PRO A 205 28.67 0.23 5.63
CA PRO A 205 29.01 -1.19 5.56
C PRO A 205 27.76 -2.09 5.65
N ALA A 206 26.85 -1.98 4.69
CA ALA A 206 25.63 -2.78 4.64
C ALA A 206 25.94 -4.27 4.38
N THR A 207 25.35 -5.13 5.19
CA THR A 207 25.51 -6.59 5.06
C THR A 207 24.53 -7.18 4.06
N GLY A 208 24.76 -8.42 3.62
CA GLY A 208 23.80 -9.14 2.78
C GLY A 208 22.41 -9.27 3.43
N THR A 209 22.33 -9.32 4.77
CA THR A 209 21.06 -9.32 5.51
C THR A 209 20.33 -7.98 5.38
N ASP A 210 21.05 -6.85 5.41
CA ASP A 210 20.45 -5.52 5.26
C ASP A 210 19.90 -5.31 3.84
N ARG A 211 20.62 -5.83 2.84
CA ARG A 211 20.19 -5.81 1.42
C ARG A 211 18.93 -6.64 1.19
N ARG A 212 18.83 -7.81 1.82
CA ARG A 212 17.59 -8.61 1.80
C ARG A 212 16.47 -7.92 2.55
N LEU A 213 16.77 -7.22 3.65
CA LEU A 213 15.79 -6.46 4.41
C LEU A 213 15.22 -5.28 3.63
N LEU A 214 16.05 -4.59 2.84
CA LEU A 214 15.61 -3.62 1.83
C LEU A 214 14.63 -4.29 0.85
N SER A 215 15.06 -5.34 0.14
CA SER A 215 14.23 -6.04 -0.84
C SER A 215 12.87 -6.48 -0.27
N ALA A 216 12.89 -7.15 0.89
CA ALA A 216 11.70 -7.68 1.53
C ALA A 216 10.69 -6.58 1.88
N LEU A 217 11.15 -5.48 2.49
CA LEU A 217 10.28 -4.38 2.90
C LEU A 217 9.76 -3.60 1.69
N THR A 218 10.60 -3.40 0.67
CA THR A 218 10.21 -2.76 -0.58
C THR A 218 9.13 -3.58 -1.29
N LEU A 219 9.32 -4.89 -1.50
CA LEU A 219 8.30 -5.75 -2.12
C LEU A 219 7.02 -5.82 -1.27
N TYR A 220 7.15 -5.88 0.05
CA TYR A 220 5.99 -5.84 0.95
C TYR A 220 5.17 -4.56 0.81
N ALA A 221 5.81 -3.43 0.51
CA ALA A 221 5.14 -2.14 0.36
C ALA A 221 4.06 -2.14 -0.74
N THR A 222 4.19 -3.01 -1.75
CA THR A 222 3.19 -3.18 -2.81
C THR A 222 1.81 -3.61 -2.29
N ALA A 223 1.78 -4.49 -1.27
CA ALA A 223 0.53 -4.90 -0.61
C ALA A 223 0.22 -3.99 0.58
N ALA A 224 1.25 -3.62 1.34
CA ALA A 224 1.13 -2.91 2.60
C ALA A 224 0.83 -1.42 2.45
N GLY A 225 1.14 -0.80 1.31
CA GLY A 225 1.18 0.65 1.16
C GLY A 225 2.19 1.31 2.11
N ILE A 226 2.34 2.63 2.02
CA ILE A 226 3.29 3.41 2.82
C ILE A 226 2.59 4.60 3.47
N GLY A 227 2.94 4.87 4.72
CA GLY A 227 2.42 6.02 5.45
C GLY A 227 1.03 5.79 6.06
N ALA A 228 0.31 6.88 6.27
CA ALA A 228 -0.97 6.90 6.96
C ALA A 228 -2.15 6.65 6.01
N GLN A 229 -3.27 6.16 6.57
CA GLN A 229 -4.56 6.06 5.90
C GLN A 229 -4.53 5.19 4.61
N THR A 230 -3.74 4.12 4.63
CA THR A 230 -3.67 3.14 3.53
C THR A 230 -4.94 2.33 3.33
N THR A 231 -5.87 2.35 4.29
CA THR A 231 -7.21 1.78 4.20
C THR A 231 -8.23 2.72 3.54
N HIS A 232 -7.77 3.90 3.10
CA HIS A 232 -8.60 5.01 2.62
C HIS A 232 -8.12 5.52 1.25
N GLY A 233 -7.37 4.72 0.49
CA GLY A 233 -6.88 5.14 -0.83
C GLY A 233 -5.57 5.91 -0.83
N LEU A 234 -4.88 6.03 0.31
CA LEU A 234 -3.59 6.73 0.40
C LEU A 234 -2.41 5.76 0.45
N GLY A 235 -1.20 6.26 0.21
CA GLY A 235 0.01 5.43 0.37
C GLY A 235 0.18 4.27 -0.61
N THR A 236 -0.57 4.21 -1.71
CA THR A 236 -0.43 3.19 -2.74
C THR A 236 0.89 3.39 -3.47
N VAL A 237 1.68 2.31 -3.58
CA VAL A 237 2.99 2.36 -4.23
C VAL A 237 3.18 1.21 -5.22
N GLU A 238 4.01 1.47 -6.21
CA GLU A 238 4.68 0.46 -7.01
C GLU A 238 6.17 0.47 -6.70
N THR A 239 6.80 -0.69 -6.83
CA THR A 239 8.16 -0.89 -6.35
C THR A 239 9.03 -1.49 -7.45
N GLU A 240 10.30 -1.11 -7.44
CA GLU A 240 11.33 -1.67 -8.31
C GLU A 240 12.61 -1.81 -7.48
N LEU A 241 13.36 -2.89 -7.73
CA LEU A 241 14.61 -3.21 -7.04
C LEU A 241 15.75 -3.21 -8.06
N GLU A 242 16.89 -2.65 -7.66
CA GLU A 242 18.13 -2.54 -8.43
C GLU A 242 19.34 -3.04 -7.62
#